data_AF-A0A522Q255-F1
#
_entry.id   AF-A0A522Q255-F1
#
_cell.length_a   1.000
_cell.length_b   1.000
_cell.length_c   1.000
_cell.angle_alpha   90.00
_cell.angle_beta   90.00
_cell.angle_gamma   90.00
#
_symmetry.space_group_name_H-M   'P 1'
#
loop_
_entity.id
_entity.type
_entity.pdbx_description
1 polymer ?
#
loop_
_entity_poly.entity_id
_entity_poly.type
_entity_poly.pdbx_seq_one_letter_code
_entity_poly.pdbx_strand_id
1 'polypeptide(L)' 'MNEVPRVIHRWQFCSRCNHMMFEYYASPDGHFGLGSLSGSKAVEGPAAQREVQCLKCGARYRLLDRLDPMGQAANRV' A
#
# COMPACT_ATOMS: atom_id res chain seq x y z
N MET A 1 30.93 -4.23 3.29
CA MET A 1 29.85 -4.42 2.30
C MET A 1 28.83 -3.31 2.54
N ASN A 2 28.86 -2.23 1.75
CA ASN A 2 27.86 -1.16 1.82
C ASN A 2 26.76 -1.51 0.81
N GLU A 3 25.83 -2.38 1.20
CA GLU A 3 24.60 -2.57 0.43
C GLU A 3 23.77 -1.31 0.60
N VAL A 4 23.72 -0.48 -0.44
CA VAL A 4 22.84 0.68 -0.50
C VAL A 4 21.41 0.16 -0.31
N PRO A 5 20.63 0.65 0.67
CA PRO A 5 19.25 0.22 0.86
C PRO A 5 18.50 0.41 -0.46
N ARG A 6 18.18 -0.70 -1.14
CA ARG A 6 17.52 -0.63 -2.43
C ARG A 6 16.04 -0.40 -2.19
N VAL A 7 15.59 0.82 -2.41
CA VAL A 7 14.16 1.11 -2.48
C VAL A 7 13.59 0.42 -3.72
N ILE A 8 12.61 -0.45 -3.52
CA ILE A 8 11.94 -1.20 -4.58
C ILE A 8 10.63 -0.52 -4.92
N HIS A 9 10.45 -0.18 -6.21
CA HIS A 9 9.19 0.30 -6.75
C HIS A 9 8.24 -0.89 -7.01
N ARG A 10 6.99 -0.78 -6.55
CA ARG A 10 5.96 -1.81 -6.71
C ARG A 10 4.60 -1.18 -7.04
N TRP A 11 3.76 -1.98 -7.69
CA TRP A 11 2.37 -1.65 -7.98
C TRP A 11 1.44 -2.53 -7.15
N GLN A 12 0.40 -1.93 -6.57
CA GLN A 12 -0.71 -2.65 -5.95
C GLN A 12 -1.87 -2.76 -6.94
N PHE A 13 -2.38 -3.98 -7.09
CA PHE A 13 -3.55 -4.28 -7.91
C PHE A 13 -4.74 -4.69 -7.05
N CYS A 14 -5.94 -4.42 -7.54
CA CYS A 14 -7.19 -4.79 -6.89
C CYS A 14 -7.38 -6.31 -6.96
N SER A 15 -7.46 -6.99 -5.82
CA SER A 15 -7.68 -8.44 -5.73
C SER A 15 -8.99 -8.92 -6.37
N ARG A 16 -10.00 -8.04 -6.55
CA ARG A 16 -11.29 -8.41 -7.17
C ARG A 16 -11.33 -8.28 -8.69
N CYS A 17 -10.68 -7.27 -9.26
CA CYS A 17 -10.82 -6.95 -10.69
C CYS A 17 -9.48 -6.77 -11.42
N ASN A 18 -8.37 -7.01 -10.73
CA ASN A 18 -7.00 -6.88 -11.20
C ASN A 18 -6.63 -5.50 -11.79
N HIS A 19 -7.42 -4.47 -11.49
CA HIS A 19 -7.10 -3.10 -11.89
C HIS A 19 -5.95 -2.55 -11.03
N MET A 20 -4.98 -1.87 -11.65
CA MET A 20 -3.93 -1.17 -10.92
C MET A 20 -4.58 -0.10 -10.02
N MET A 21 -4.21 -0.09 -8.74
CA MET A 21 -4.77 0.83 -7.74
C MET A 21 -3.80 1.95 -7.42
N PHE A 22 -2.57 1.61 -7.05
CA PHE A 22 -1.56 2.58 -6.65
C PHE A 22 -0.14 2.05 -6.74
N GLU A 23 0.81 2.98 -6.79
CA GLU A 23 2.25 2.76 -6.78
C GLU A 23 2.81 3.00 -5.38
N TYR A 24 3.78 2.20 -4.97
CA TYR A 24 4.47 2.37 -3.70
C TYR A 24 5.94 1.99 -3.79
N TYR A 25 6.70 2.53 -2.85
CA TYR A 25 8.12 2.28 -2.65
C TYR A 25 8.30 1.60 -1.31
N ALA A 26 9.04 0.50 -1.29
CA ALA A 26 9.37 -0.25 -0.08
C ALA A 26 10.87 -0.43 0.04
N SER A 27 11.40 -0.25 1.24
CA SER A 27 12.81 -0.48 1.53
C SER A 27 13.01 -1.66 2.48
N PRO A 28 14.17 -2.33 2.46
CA PRO A 28 14.45 -3.47 3.34
C PRO A 28 14.47 -3.12 4.83
N ASP A 29 14.68 -1.86 5.17
CA ASP A 29 14.65 -1.32 6.53
C ASP A 29 13.24 -0.89 6.99
N GLY A 30 12.20 -1.21 6.20
CA GLY A 30 10.81 -1.03 6.59
C GLY A 30 10.28 0.39 6.40
N HIS A 31 10.95 1.23 5.59
CA HIS A 31 10.35 2.46 5.08
C HIS A 31 9.42 2.12 3.92
N PHE A 32 8.25 2.78 3.92
CA PHE A 32 7.22 2.61 2.91
C PHE A 32 6.64 3.98 2.53
N GLY A 33 6.51 4.25 1.24
CA GLY A 33 5.94 5.50 0.72
C GLY A 33 5.01 5.24 -0.45
N LEU A 34 3.84 5.91 -0.46
CA LEU A 34 2.91 5.89 -1.58
C LEU A 34 3.36 6.89 -2.66
N GLY A 35 3.47 6.44 -3.91
CA GLY A 35 3.89 7.26 -5.05
C GLY A 35 2.72 7.88 -5.82
N SER A 36 1.65 7.13 -6.07
CA SER A 36 0.47 7.61 -6.81
C SER A 36 -0.75 6.75 -6.53
N LEU A 37 -1.90 7.37 -6.25
CA LEU A 37 -3.18 6.69 -6.02
C LEU A 37 -4.09 6.67 -7.27
N SER A 38 -3.61 6.86 -8.49
CA SER A 38 -4.46 7.10 -9.67
C SER A 38 -5.59 6.08 -9.94
N GLY A 39 -5.45 4.82 -9.50
CA GLY A 39 -6.49 3.77 -9.63
C GLY A 39 -7.35 3.56 -8.37
N SER A 40 -7.17 4.41 -7.36
CA SER A 40 -7.85 4.33 -6.06
C SER A 40 -8.17 5.71 -5.50
N LYS A 41 -9.00 5.75 -4.45
CA LYS A 41 -9.20 6.96 -3.64
C LYS A 41 -9.18 6.62 -2.17
N ALA A 42 -8.61 7.50 -1.37
CA ALA A 42 -8.72 7.39 0.08
C ALA A 42 -10.19 7.56 0.49
N VAL A 43 -10.66 6.70 1.38
CA VAL A 43 -11.99 6.75 1.97
C VAL A 43 -11.89 6.53 3.47
N GLU A 44 -12.78 7.17 4.23
CA GLU A 44 -12.89 6.91 5.66
C GLU A 44 -13.61 5.58 5.88
N GLY A 45 -12.90 4.65 6.50
CA GLY A 45 -13.43 3.38 6.97
C GLY A 45 -14.20 3.52 8.28
N PRO A 46 -14.95 2.47 8.66
CA PRO A 46 -15.50 2.39 10.00
C PRO A 46 -14.37 2.50 11.05
N ALA A 47 -14.65 3.19 12.16
CA ALA A 47 -13.68 3.45 13.25
C ALA A 47 -12.45 4.29 12.86
N ALA A 48 -12.63 5.28 11.96
CA ALA A 48 -11.60 6.24 11.55
C ALA A 48 -10.33 5.59 10.95
N GLN A 49 -10.44 4.36 10.45
CA GLN A 49 -9.36 3.70 9.74
C GLN A 49 -9.26 4.25 8.31
N ARG A 50 -8.02 4.51 7.87
CA ARG A 50 -7.74 4.87 6.49
C ARG A 50 -7.93 3.65 5.59
N GLU A 51 -8.83 3.78 4.63
CA GLU A 51 -9.07 2.78 3.61
C GLU A 51 -8.82 3.37 2.23
N VAL A 52 -8.61 2.49 1.25
CA VAL A 52 -8.59 2.84 -0.17
C VAL A 52 -9.66 2.07 -0.92
N GLN A 53 -10.39 2.79 -1.76
CA GLN A 53 -11.39 2.21 -2.65
C GLN A 53 -10.81 2.10 -4.07
N CYS A 54 -10.95 0.93 -4.69
CA CYS A 54 -10.66 0.73 -6.11
C CYS A 54 -11.67 1.51 -6.97
N LEU A 55 -11.19 2.34 -7.89
CA LEU A 55 -12.06 3.16 -8.75
C LEU A 55 -12.83 2.36 -9.81
N LYS A 56 -12.36 1.15 -10.16
CA LYS A 56 -13.00 0.33 -11.19
C LYS A 56 -14.17 -0.52 -10.68
N CYS A 57 -14.03 -1.14 -9.50
CA CYS A 57 -15.05 -2.07 -8.97
C CYS A 57 -15.60 -1.67 -7.59
N GLY A 58 -15.11 -0.59 -6.99
CA GLY A 58 -15.60 -0.10 -5.70
C GLY A 58 -15.14 -0.89 -4.47
N ALA A 59 -14.35 -1.97 -4.64
CA ALA A 59 -13.79 -2.74 -3.54
C ALA A 59 -12.96 -1.86 -2.60
N ARG A 60 -13.14 -2.04 -1.28
CA ARG A 60 -12.46 -1.29 -0.23
C ARG A 60 -11.38 -2.16 0.41
N TYR A 61 -10.22 -1.57 0.66
CA TYR A 61 -9.09 -2.22 1.31
C TYR A 61 -8.61 -1.35 2.45
N ARG A 62 -8.29 -1.98 3.58
CA ARG A 62 -7.64 -1.30 4.70
C ARG A 62 -6.18 -1.02 4.33
N LEU A 63 -5.75 0.22 4.50
CA LEU A 63 -4.33 0.56 4.42
C LEU A 63 -3.66 0.22 5.74
N LEU A 64 -2.57 -0.52 5.65
CA LEU A 64 -1.72 -0.82 6.79
C LEU A 64 -0.71 0.32 6.90
N ASP A 65 -0.64 0.97 8.08
CA ASP A 65 0.24 2.12 8.33
C ASP A 65 1.73 1.79 8.08
N ARG A 66 2.12 0.53 8.27
CA ARG A 66 3.48 0.06 8.09
C ARG A 66 3.44 -1.37 7.57
N LEU A 67 4.19 -1.63 6.51
CA LEU A 67 4.44 -2.98 6.02
C LEU A 67 5.87 -3.35 6.36
N ASP A 68 6.09 -4.57 6.84
CA ASP A 68 7.44 -5.10 6.98
C ASP A 68 8.07 -5.40 5.59
N PRO A 69 9.37 -5.73 5.52
CA PRO A 69 10.04 -6.04 4.26
C PRO A 69 9.46 -7.26 3.51
N MET A 70 8.72 -8.14 4.19
CA MET A 70 7.97 -9.26 3.59
C MET A 70 6.56 -8.85 3.13
N GLY A 71 6.17 -7.59 3.34
CA GLY A 71 4.89 -7.04 2.93
C GLY A 71 3.74 -7.34 3.89
N GLN A 72 4.01 -7.78 5.13
CA GLN A 72 2.95 -7.97 6.12
C GLN A 72 2.73 -6.71 6.93
N ALA A 73 1.56 -6.59 7.58
CA ALA A 73 1.30 -5.51 8.53
C ALA A 73 2.38 -5.53 9.62
N ALA A 74 3.28 -4.54 9.62
CA ALA A 74 4.13 -4.29 10.76
C ALA A 74 3.20 -3.83 11.88
N ASN A 75 2.93 -4.74 12.83
CA ASN A 75 2.02 -4.52 13.94
C ASN A 75 2.29 -3.17 14.61
N ARG A 76 1.22 -2.39 14.82
CA ARG A 76 1.19 -1.30 15.79
C ARG A 76 1.39 -1.95 17.16
N VAL A 77 2.58 -1.81 17.73
CA VAL A 77 2.80 -1.99 19.17
C VAL A 77 2.41 -0.70 19.86
#